data_AF-A0A7D6H3J0-F1
#
_entry.id   AF-A0A7D6H3J0-F1
#
_cell.length_a   1.000
_cell.length_b   1.000
_cell.length_c   1.000
_cell.angle_alpha   90.00
_cell.angle_beta   90.00
_cell.angle_gamma   90.00
#
_symmetry.space_group_name_H-M   'P 1'
#
loop_
_entity.id
_entity.type
_entity.pdbx_description
1 polymer ?
#
loop_
_entity_poly.entity_id
_entity_poly.type
_entity_poly.pdbx_seq_one_letter_code
_entity_poly.pdbx_strand_id
1 'polypeptide(L)'
;MEAERALFLVGAFATHAVVGYALVRGFTDADPRLGIALGLFPDVDFWFPAAWGWPFVHRGLTHTPLFAAAIVFGAYVVRRNRSDALAAGLAIGSHLAIDSLSPMGIKWLFPLGTTTGLGVPVHGMVATLLWWTASIGVLLWRTDELPSNRHRSSDSGAASGHDEKLSRRSD
;
A
#
# COMPACT_ATOMS: atom_id res chain seq x y z
N MET A 1 6.45 10.83 -28.51
CA MET A 1 5.49 11.61 -27.70
C MET A 1 4.46 10.75 -27.00
N GLU A 2 3.47 10.12 -27.65
CA GLU A 2 2.44 9.33 -26.91
C GLU A 2 3.01 8.10 -26.19
N ALA A 3 3.90 7.33 -26.84
CA ALA A 3 4.51 6.16 -26.21
C ALA A 3 5.40 6.50 -25.00
N GLU A 4 6.18 7.58 -25.08
CA GLU A 4 7.04 8.04 -23.98
C GLU A 4 6.21 8.52 -22.79
N ARG A 5 5.12 9.25 -23.06
CA ARG A 5 4.16 9.66 -22.04
C ARG A 5 3.50 8.45 -21.37
N ALA A 6 3.08 7.46 -22.16
CA ALA A 6 2.49 6.24 -21.64
C ALA A 6 3.49 5.48 -20.75
N LEU A 7 4.74 5.30 -21.20
CA LEU A 7 5.79 4.66 -20.42
C LEU A 7 6.08 5.41 -19.12
N PHE A 8 6.13 6.74 -19.17
CA PHE A 8 6.30 7.58 -17.98
C PHE A 8 5.17 7.37 -16.98
N LEU A 9 3.91 7.42 -17.41
CA LEU A 9 2.75 7.23 -16.52
C LEU A 9 2.70 5.82 -15.94
N VAL A 10 2.95 4.79 -16.75
CA VAL A 10 3.02 3.41 -16.28
C VAL A 10 4.13 3.26 -15.25
N GLY A 11 5.30 3.85 -15.48
CA GLY A 11 6.41 3.85 -14.53
C GLY A 11 6.07 4.57 -13.22
N ALA A 12 5.41 5.73 -13.29
CA ALA A 12 4.99 6.49 -12.12
C ALA A 12 3.95 5.71 -11.28
N PHE A 13 2.88 5.21 -11.92
CA PHE A 13 1.88 4.38 -11.24
C PHE A 13 2.49 3.12 -10.62
N ALA A 14 3.32 2.40 -11.39
CA ALA A 14 4.00 1.21 -10.88
C ALA A 14 4.89 1.54 -9.67
N THR A 15 5.58 2.68 -9.68
CA THR A 15 6.40 3.12 -8.53
C THR A 15 5.56 3.32 -7.28
N HIS A 16 4.44 4.05 -7.38
CA HIS A 16 3.56 4.25 -6.23
C HIS A 16 2.93 2.94 -5.73
N ALA A 17 2.52 2.06 -6.65
CA ALA A 17 1.97 0.75 -6.31
C ALA A 17 3.00 -0.16 -5.60
N VAL A 18 4.22 -0.24 -6.13
CA VAL A 18 5.31 -1.09 -5.60
C VAL A 18 5.76 -0.58 -4.23
N VAL A 19 6.01 0.73 -4.10
CA VAL A 19 6.42 1.32 -2.82
C VAL A 19 5.32 1.17 -1.78
N GLY A 20 4.06 1.47 -2.14
CA GLY A 20 2.92 1.30 -1.26
C GLY A 20 2.77 -0.14 -0.78
N TYR A 21 2.85 -1.12 -1.70
CA TYR A 21 2.82 -2.54 -1.36
C TYR A 21 3.93 -2.94 -0.39
N ALA A 22 5.18 -2.55 -0.69
CA ALA A 22 6.35 -2.91 0.11
C ALA A 22 6.27 -2.33 1.53
N LEU A 23 5.85 -1.07 1.67
CA LEU A 23 5.69 -0.44 2.97
C LEU A 23 4.57 -1.08 3.79
N VAL A 24 3.40 -1.32 3.21
CA VAL A 24 2.29 -1.97 3.93
C VAL A 24 2.69 -3.39 4.34
N ARG A 25 3.29 -4.17 3.44
CA ARG A 25 3.77 -5.53 3.74
C ARG A 25 4.85 -5.55 4.82
N GLY A 26 5.75 -4.56 4.79
CA GLY A 26 6.90 -4.43 5.66
C GLY A 26 6.54 -4.04 7.09
N PHE A 27 5.63 -3.06 7.23
CA PHE A 27 5.44 -2.32 8.47
C PHE A 27 4.04 -2.45 9.10
N THR A 28 3.16 -3.29 8.52
CA THR A 28 1.80 -3.51 9.06
C THR A 28 1.41 -4.98 8.98
N ASP A 29 0.34 -5.35 9.70
CA ASP A 29 -0.32 -6.66 9.60
C ASP A 29 -1.54 -6.62 8.65
N ALA A 30 -1.75 -5.53 7.92
CA ALA A 30 -2.87 -5.38 7.00
C ALA A 30 -2.60 -6.15 5.69
N ASP A 31 -3.65 -6.36 4.88
CA ASP A 31 -3.47 -6.92 3.52
C ASP A 31 -2.57 -5.98 2.70
N PRO A 32 -1.41 -6.45 2.21
CA PRO A 32 -0.47 -5.61 1.47
C PRO A 32 -1.03 -5.07 0.15
N ARG A 33 -2.10 -5.68 -0.39
CA ARG A 33 -2.84 -5.17 -1.56
C ARG A 33 -3.47 -3.80 -1.29
N LEU A 34 -3.77 -3.47 -0.04
CA LEU A 34 -4.19 -2.11 0.34
C LEU A 34 -3.11 -1.07 -0.01
N GLY A 35 -1.83 -1.44 0.10
CA GLY A 35 -0.71 -0.60 -0.29
C GLY A 35 -0.74 -0.22 -1.78
N ILE A 36 -1.12 -1.17 -2.65
CA ILE A 36 -1.28 -0.90 -4.09
C ILE A 36 -2.45 0.04 -4.32
N ALA A 37 -3.63 -0.33 -3.81
CA ALA A 37 -4.86 0.41 -4.05
C ALA A 37 -4.77 1.85 -3.53
N LEU A 38 -4.27 2.02 -2.31
CA LEU A 38 -4.17 3.33 -1.66
C LEU A 38 -2.95 4.12 -2.14
N GLY A 39 -1.89 3.45 -2.60
CA GLY A 39 -0.75 4.11 -3.25
C GLY A 39 -1.11 4.71 -4.61
N LEU A 40 -2.08 4.11 -5.32
CA LEU A 40 -2.62 4.65 -6.59
C LEU A 40 -3.80 5.60 -6.39
N PHE A 41 -4.37 5.64 -5.19
CA PHE A 41 -5.63 6.34 -4.95
C PHE A 41 -5.57 7.85 -5.21
N PRO A 42 -4.49 8.59 -4.92
CA PRO A 42 -4.41 10.00 -5.30
C PRO A 42 -4.55 10.24 -6.81
N ASP A 43 -4.08 9.30 -7.63
CA ASP A 43 -4.08 9.40 -9.09
C ASP A 43 -5.41 9.05 -9.76
N VAL A 44 -6.45 8.70 -9.00
CA VAL A 44 -7.81 8.57 -9.56
C VAL A 44 -8.32 9.88 -10.15
N ASP A 45 -7.67 11.00 -9.82
CA ASP A 45 -7.94 12.31 -10.41
C ASP A 45 -7.64 12.41 -11.91
N PHE A 46 -6.88 11.48 -12.49
CA PHE A 46 -6.74 11.35 -13.94
C PHE A 46 -8.07 11.04 -14.65
N TRP A 47 -9.07 10.56 -13.91
CA TRP A 47 -10.43 10.34 -14.42
C TRP A 47 -11.36 11.53 -14.22
N PHE A 48 -10.91 12.60 -13.56
CA PHE A 48 -11.75 13.78 -13.38
C PHE A 48 -11.93 14.53 -14.72
N PRO A 49 -13.16 14.92 -15.07
CA PRO A 49 -13.40 15.77 -16.22
C PRO A 49 -12.59 17.07 -16.14
N ALA A 50 -11.84 17.40 -17.20
CA ALA A 50 -11.04 18.62 -17.25
C ALA A 50 -11.86 19.90 -17.00
N ALA A 51 -13.16 19.88 -17.33
CA ALA A 51 -14.11 20.98 -17.11
C ALA A 51 -14.35 21.30 -15.62
N TRP A 52 -14.05 20.39 -14.69
CA TRP A 52 -14.19 20.66 -13.26
C TRP A 52 -13.15 21.67 -12.76
N GLY A 53 -12.01 21.79 -13.44
CA GLY A 53 -10.95 22.73 -13.08
C GLY A 53 -10.40 22.53 -11.67
N TRP A 54 -9.73 23.55 -11.15
CA TRP A 54 -9.16 23.49 -9.81
C TRP A 54 -10.27 23.47 -8.74
N PRO A 55 -10.18 22.63 -7.67
CA PRO A 55 -9.06 21.79 -7.27
C PRO A 55 -9.09 20.34 -7.78
N PHE A 56 -9.97 20.01 -8.74
CA PHE A 56 -10.16 18.67 -9.29
C PHE A 56 -9.30 18.44 -10.55
N VAL A 57 -8.02 18.77 -10.45
CA VAL A 57 -7.00 18.52 -11.48
C VAL A 57 -5.92 17.60 -10.91
N HIS A 58 -5.11 16.98 -11.77
CA HIS A 58 -3.95 16.22 -11.32
C HIS A 58 -3.01 17.08 -10.47
N ARG A 59 -2.56 16.58 -9.31
CA ARG A 59 -1.86 17.35 -8.25
C ARG A 59 -2.72 18.39 -7.52
N GLY A 60 -4.03 18.25 -7.62
CA GLY A 60 -5.04 19.06 -6.94
C GLY A 60 -5.37 18.54 -5.54
N LEU A 61 -6.67 18.42 -5.24
CA LEU A 61 -7.20 18.02 -3.93
C LEU A 61 -6.65 16.67 -3.43
N THR A 62 -6.58 15.68 -4.31
CA THR A 62 -6.17 14.30 -4.06
C THR A 62 -4.70 14.16 -3.65
N HIS A 63 -3.82 15.05 -4.11
CA HIS A 63 -2.41 15.08 -3.75
C HIS A 63 -2.13 16.03 -2.57
N THR A 64 -3.03 16.09 -1.58
CA THR A 64 -2.86 16.95 -0.40
C THR A 64 -2.74 16.14 0.89
N PRO A 65 -1.97 16.62 1.88
CA PRO A 65 -1.97 16.03 3.21
C PRO A 65 -3.36 16.01 3.87
N LEU A 66 -4.21 17.00 3.57
CA LEU A 66 -5.59 17.04 4.04
C LEU A 66 -6.41 15.86 3.50
N PHE A 67 -6.31 15.57 2.21
CA PHE A 67 -6.95 14.41 1.60
C PHE A 67 -6.42 13.12 2.21
N ALA A 68 -5.11 12.97 2.34
CA ALA A 68 -4.51 11.80 2.99
C ALA A 68 -5.03 11.60 4.41
N ALA A 69 -5.07 12.66 5.23
CA ALA A 69 -5.60 12.62 6.59
C ALA A 69 -7.07 12.20 6.63
N ALA A 70 -7.89 12.71 5.70
CA ALA A 70 -9.30 12.34 5.60
C ALA A 70 -9.48 10.85 5.27
N ILE A 71 -8.67 10.28 4.35
CA ILE A 71 -8.74 8.86 4.02
C ILE A 71 -8.26 7.98 5.17
N VAL A 72 -7.15 8.34 5.84
CA VAL A 72 -6.65 7.62 7.02
C VAL A 72 -7.69 7.62 8.14
N PHE A 73 -8.26 8.79 8.43
CA PHE A 73 -9.31 8.92 9.44
C PHE A 73 -10.56 8.13 9.06
N GLY A 74 -11.00 8.21 7.81
CA GLY A 74 -12.14 7.45 7.30
C GLY A 74 -11.93 5.94 7.40
N ALA A 75 -10.76 5.44 6.97
CA ALA A 75 -10.39 4.04 7.10
C ALA A 75 -10.44 3.58 8.56
N TYR A 76 -9.91 4.38 9.49
CA TYR A 76 -9.98 4.09 10.92
C TYR A 76 -11.43 4.08 11.44
N VAL A 77 -12.24 5.08 11.09
CA VAL A 77 -13.62 5.19 11.59
C VAL A 77 -14.50 4.04 11.11
N VAL A 78 -14.35 3.63 9.84
CA VAL A 78 -15.14 2.57 9.20
C VAL A 78 -14.72 1.19 9.70
N ARG A 79 -13.42 0.91 9.77
CA ARG A 79 -12.91 -0.44 10.08
C ARG A 79 -12.63 -0.64 11.57
N ARG A 80 -12.43 0.46 12.32
CA ARG A 80 -11.93 0.48 13.70
C ARG A 80 -10.66 -0.34 13.89
N ASN A 81 -9.88 -0.49 12.82
CA ASN A 81 -8.63 -1.23 12.78
C ASN A 81 -7.47 -0.26 12.56
N ARG A 82 -6.53 -0.23 13.51
CA ARG A 82 -5.34 0.63 13.42
C ARG A 82 -4.37 0.18 12.33
N SER A 83 -4.30 -1.12 12.03
CA SER A 83 -3.45 -1.66 10.97
C SER A 83 -3.90 -1.18 9.60
N ASP A 84 -5.21 -1.23 9.30
CA ASP A 84 -5.78 -0.72 8.04
C ASP A 84 -5.54 0.80 7.90
N ALA A 85 -5.70 1.57 9.00
CA ALA A 85 -5.46 3.00 8.99
C ALA A 85 -3.97 3.35 8.78
N LEU A 86 -3.06 2.59 9.41
CA LEU A 86 -1.63 2.73 9.21
C LEU A 86 -1.23 2.36 7.78
N ALA A 87 -1.83 1.31 7.21
CA ALA A 87 -1.63 0.92 5.83
C ALA A 87 -2.04 2.04 4.85
N ALA A 88 -3.19 2.68 5.10
CA ALA A 88 -3.62 3.85 4.33
C ALA A 88 -2.63 5.01 4.45
N GLY A 89 -2.15 5.28 5.66
CA GLY A 89 -1.18 6.34 5.93
C GLY A 89 0.16 6.11 5.23
N LEU A 90 0.70 4.89 5.28
CA LEU A 90 1.94 4.53 4.58
C LEU A 90 1.78 4.60 3.06
N ALA A 91 0.68 4.06 2.53
CA ALA A 91 0.45 4.01 1.09
C ALA A 91 0.27 5.42 0.48
N ILE A 92 -0.67 6.21 1.00
CA ILE A 92 -0.91 7.58 0.50
C ILE A 92 0.24 8.50 0.91
N GLY A 93 0.78 8.35 2.11
CA GLY A 93 1.90 9.16 2.60
C GLY A 93 3.14 8.99 1.73
N SER A 94 3.49 7.76 1.35
CA SER A 94 4.62 7.51 0.45
C SER A 94 4.38 8.06 -0.96
N HIS A 95 3.15 7.99 -1.47
CA HIS A 95 2.77 8.65 -2.71
C HIS A 95 3.07 10.16 -2.65
N LEU A 96 2.53 10.85 -1.64
CA LEU A 96 2.75 12.29 -1.46
C LEU A 96 4.22 12.64 -1.22
N ALA A 97 4.96 11.83 -0.46
CA ALA A 97 6.36 12.04 -0.19
C ALA A 97 7.21 11.98 -1.47
N ILE A 98 7.02 10.95 -2.30
CA ILE A 98 7.70 10.83 -3.60
C ILE A 98 7.35 12.02 -4.48
N ASP A 99 6.08 12.36 -4.55
CA ASP A 99 5.58 13.44 -5.40
C ASP A 99 6.05 14.84 -4.98
N SER A 100 6.27 15.05 -3.68
CA SER A 100 6.84 16.27 -3.12
C SER A 100 8.27 16.52 -3.58
N LEU A 101 8.99 15.47 -3.97
CA LEU A 101 10.36 15.61 -4.48
C LEU A 101 10.35 16.02 -5.96
N SER A 102 9.25 15.79 -6.69
CA SER A 102 9.15 16.10 -8.12
C SER A 102 9.19 17.61 -8.41
N PRO A 103 9.46 18.02 -9.67
CA PRO A 103 9.33 19.42 -10.08
C PRO A 103 7.91 19.97 -9.95
N MET A 104 6.90 19.11 -10.13
CA MET A 104 5.50 19.51 -9.96
C MET A 104 5.13 19.69 -8.49
N GLY A 105 5.78 18.95 -7.58
CA GLY A 105 5.52 19.02 -6.14
C GLY A 105 4.09 18.65 -5.74
N ILE A 106 3.72 19.02 -4.52
CA ILE A 106 2.34 18.95 -4.00
C ILE A 106 1.96 20.19 -3.20
N LYS A 107 0.66 20.36 -2.93
CA LYS A 107 0.13 21.46 -2.10
C LYS A 107 0.04 21.06 -0.63
N TRP A 108 1.16 21.15 0.09
CA TRP A 108 1.26 20.77 1.51
C TRP A 108 0.25 21.47 2.42
N LEU A 109 0.03 22.77 2.18
CA LEU A 109 -0.86 23.61 3.00
C LEU A 109 -2.18 23.93 2.30
N PHE A 110 -2.66 23.06 1.40
CA PHE A 110 -3.97 23.26 0.77
C PHE A 110 -5.07 23.51 1.81
N PRO A 111 -5.99 24.48 1.60
CA PRO A 111 -6.14 25.34 0.41
C PRO A 111 -5.34 26.65 0.45
N LEU A 112 -4.50 26.87 1.47
CA LEU A 112 -3.86 28.14 1.79
C LEU A 112 -2.49 28.35 1.11
N GLY A 113 -1.83 27.28 0.66
CA GLY A 113 -0.41 27.32 0.27
C GLY A 113 -0.09 27.26 -1.22
N THR A 114 1.13 27.69 -1.53
CA THR A 114 1.83 27.44 -2.79
C THR A 114 2.35 26.00 -2.85
N THR A 115 2.47 25.48 -4.06
CA THR A 115 3.06 24.16 -4.31
C THR A 115 4.54 24.14 -3.96
N THR A 116 5.01 23.07 -3.30
CA THR A 116 6.44 22.88 -2.98
C THR A 116 6.95 21.61 -3.66
N GLY A 117 8.05 21.73 -4.39
CA GLY A 117 8.74 20.62 -5.08
C GLY A 117 10.25 20.80 -5.01
N LEU A 118 11.01 19.70 -4.87
CA LEU A 118 12.48 19.75 -4.85
C LEU A 118 13.12 19.67 -6.25
N GLY A 119 12.32 19.51 -7.31
CA GLY A 119 12.83 19.48 -8.69
C GLY A 119 13.53 18.18 -9.09
N VAL A 120 13.40 17.12 -8.30
CA VAL A 120 14.06 15.83 -8.55
C VAL A 120 13.22 15.01 -9.55
N PRO A 121 13.80 14.43 -10.61
CA PRO A 121 13.07 13.58 -11.55
C PRO A 121 12.76 12.20 -10.94
N VAL A 122 11.87 12.16 -9.95
CA VAL A 122 11.56 10.97 -9.14
C VAL A 122 10.97 9.79 -9.90
N HIS A 123 10.35 10.06 -11.04
CA HIS A 123 9.81 9.06 -11.97
C HIS A 123 10.72 8.85 -13.19
N GLY A 124 11.93 9.42 -13.16
CA GLY A 124 12.99 9.12 -14.12
C GLY A 124 13.63 7.76 -13.83
N MET A 125 14.23 7.15 -14.85
CA MET A 125 14.74 5.77 -14.80
C MET A 125 15.59 5.46 -13.55
N VAL A 126 16.54 6.33 -13.19
CA VAL A 126 17.42 6.12 -12.03
C VAL A 126 16.63 6.12 -10.72
N ALA A 127 15.77 7.12 -10.52
CA ALA A 127 14.98 7.22 -9.29
C ALA A 127 13.99 6.06 -9.16
N THR A 128 13.32 5.67 -10.26
CA THR A 128 12.44 4.49 -10.31
C THR A 128 13.19 3.23 -9.87
N LEU A 129 14.38 2.97 -10.41
CA LEU A 129 15.19 1.81 -10.04
C LEU A 129 15.60 1.84 -8.56
N LEU A 130 15.94 3.01 -8.01
CA LEU A 130 16.25 3.15 -6.59
C LEU A 130 15.05 2.85 -5.71
N TRP A 131 13.87 3.41 -6.02
CA TRP A 131 12.64 3.13 -5.27
C TRP A 131 12.27 1.65 -5.28
N TRP A 132 12.41 1.01 -6.44
CA TRP A 132 12.09 -0.42 -6.57
C TRP A 132 13.11 -1.29 -5.85
N THR A 133 14.39 -0.96 -5.94
CA THR A 133 15.45 -1.67 -5.21
C THR A 133 15.25 -1.56 -3.71
N ALA A 134 14.95 -0.37 -3.19
CA ALA A 134 14.62 -0.17 -1.78
C ALA A 134 13.37 -0.96 -1.36
N SER A 135 12.34 -0.97 -2.20
CA SER A 135 11.11 -1.74 -1.97
C SER A 135 11.37 -3.25 -1.90
N ILE A 136 12.20 -3.78 -2.81
CA ILE A 136 12.67 -5.17 -2.77
C ILE A 136 13.44 -5.44 -1.48
N GLY A 137 14.34 -4.53 -1.07
CA GLY A 137 15.07 -4.64 0.20
C GLY A 137 14.13 -4.75 1.41
N VAL A 138 13.09 -3.92 1.49
CA VAL A 138 12.06 -3.99 2.54
C VAL A 138 11.33 -5.35 2.51
N LEU A 139 10.97 -5.84 1.32
CA LEU A 139 10.28 -7.12 1.17
C LEU A 139 11.16 -8.31 1.59
N LEU A 140 12.44 -8.30 1.22
CA LEU A 140 13.41 -9.34 1.58
C LEU A 140 13.71 -9.33 3.09
N TRP A 141 13.78 -8.15 3.71
CA TRP A 141 13.99 -8.05 5.15
C TRP A 141 12.87 -8.72 5.97
N ARG A 142 11.60 -8.62 5.52
CA ARG A 142 10.47 -9.25 6.21
C ARG A 142 10.31 -10.75 5.95
N THR A 143 10.95 -11.33 4.93
CA THR A 143 10.86 -12.78 4.70
C THR A 143 11.57 -13.60 5.77
N ASP A 144 12.50 -12.98 6.50
CA ASP A 144 13.26 -13.63 7.56
C ASP A 144 12.42 -13.93 8.82
N GLU A 145 11.24 -13.31 8.96
CA GLU A 145 10.36 -13.47 10.14
C GLU A 145 9.17 -14.41 9.93
N LEU A 146 8.99 -15.00 8.74
CA LEU A 146 7.92 -15.98 8.54
C LEU A 146 8.33 -17.32 9.20
N PRO A 147 7.57 -17.83 10.20
CA PRO A 147 7.82 -19.16 10.74
C PRO A 147 7.75 -20.18 9.61
N SER A 148 8.78 -21.01 9.49
CA SER A 148 8.75 -22.18 8.61
C SER A 148 7.65 -23.12 9.12
N ASN A 149 6.43 -22.95 8.61
CA ASN A 149 5.31 -23.85 8.87
C ASN A 149 5.58 -25.19 8.16
N ARG A 150 6.45 -25.99 8.78
CA ARG A 150 6.71 -27.38 8.42
C ARG A 150 6.86 -28.24 9.67
N HIS A 151 5.94 -28.09 10.63
CA HIS A 151 5.63 -29.11 11.64
C HIS A 151 4.17 -28.97 12.10
N ARG A 152 3.24 -29.43 11.24
CA ARG A 152 1.87 -29.78 11.65
C ARG A 152 1.38 -30.98 10.85
N SER A 153 2.16 -32.06 10.90
CA SER A 153 1.76 -33.38 10.40
C SER A 153 2.35 -34.49 11.29
N SER A 154 2.31 -34.28 12.60
CA SER A 154 2.48 -35.30 13.62
C SER A 154 1.45 -34.99 14.71
N ASP A 155 0.81 -36.02 15.24
CA ASP A 155 -0.22 -35.99 16.31
C ASP A 155 -1.67 -35.71 15.92
N SER A 156 -2.14 -36.37 14.86
CA SER A 156 -3.54 -36.83 14.85
C SER A 156 -3.65 -38.14 14.07
N GLY A 157 -3.49 -39.28 14.73
CA GLY A 157 -3.82 -40.55 14.09
C GLY A 157 -3.27 -41.86 14.67
N ALA A 158 -2.48 -41.86 15.74
CA ALA A 158 -1.98 -43.09 16.36
C ALA A 158 -2.34 -43.13 17.85
N ALA A 159 -3.52 -43.68 18.17
CA ALA A 159 -3.87 -44.42 19.40
C ALA A 159 -5.37 -44.31 19.72
N SER A 160 -6.20 -45.09 19.04
CA SER A 160 -7.44 -45.63 19.63
C SER A 160 -7.86 -46.85 18.82
N GLY A 161 -7.06 -47.90 18.98
CA GLY A 161 -7.40 -49.25 18.58
C GLY A 161 -7.20 -50.15 19.79
N HIS A 162 -8.18 -51.02 19.99
CA HIS A 162 -8.21 -52.21 20.85
C HIS A 162 -8.83 -52.14 22.26
N ASP A 163 -9.97 -52.85 22.32
CA ASP A 163 -10.48 -53.73 23.37
C ASP A 163 -10.97 -53.12 24.70
N GLU A 164 -12.30 -53.11 24.85
CA GLU A 164 -12.88 -54.01 25.86
C GLU A 164 -14.23 -54.59 25.41
N LYS A 165 -14.16 -55.89 25.11
CA LYS A 165 -15.25 -56.85 25.06
C LYS A 165 -15.89 -57.04 26.44
N LEU A 166 -17.17 -57.44 26.43
CA LEU A 166 -17.93 -58.21 27.45
C LEU A 166 -18.80 -57.44 28.45
N SER A 167 -19.99 -58.02 28.68
CA SER A 167 -21.02 -57.68 29.68
C SER A 167 -21.95 -56.54 29.25
N ARG A 168 -23.19 -56.76 28.76
CA ARG A 168 -24.37 -57.40 29.39
C ARG A 168 -25.40 -57.67 28.26
N ARG A 169 -25.76 -58.89 27.83
CA ARG A 169 -26.70 -59.89 28.41
C ARG A 169 -27.73 -59.39 29.43
N SER A 170 -29.00 -59.67 29.10
CA SER A 170 -30.22 -59.85 29.94
C SER A 170 -30.69 -58.65 30.77
N ASP A 171 -31.81 -58.03 30.40
CA ASP A 171 -33.17 -58.43 30.82
C ASP A 171 -34.24 -57.90 29.86
#